data_AF-A0A957NGH1-F1
#
_entry.id   AF-A0A957NGH1-F1
#
_cell.length_a   1.000
_cell.length_b   1.000
_cell.length_c   1.000
_cell.angle_alpha   90.00
_cell.angle_beta   90.00
_cell.angle_gamma   90.00
#
_symmetry.space_group_name_H-M   'P 1'
#
loop_
_entity.id
_entity.type
_entity.pdbx_description
1 polymer ?
#
loop_
_entity_poly.entity_id
_entity_poly.type
_entity_poly.pdbx_seq_one_letter_code
_entity_poly.pdbx_strand_id
1 'polypeptide(L)'
;MLNLIGRSKLLRKIAFTFLTLAISALFMNNALQANSGADRDIVVDAHNGFTLRIPQGWTSHAPSPEATLGVTEILNYVPEDIQNGDGRLPESAIKVQIFIEAMPSGDFDTWVANSIARESLEFVREETEKVPVTSGLESIAIAGYSGVSYVIQAEENSEQPSILIVYLPVREGQVLSVGIMPANSSALTEVIGILYQLEFVELHYRRGSLPV
;
A
#
# COMPACT_ATOMS: atom_id res chain seq x y z
N MET A 1 33.67 35.35 10.19
CA MET A 1 33.29 33.97 10.57
C MET A 1 31.83 33.70 10.20
N LEU A 2 31.54 33.54 8.91
CA LEU A 2 30.19 33.25 8.39
C LEU A 2 30.35 32.30 7.19
N ASN A 3 30.54 30.99 7.42
CA ASN A 3 30.32 29.98 6.36
C ASN A 3 30.45 28.49 6.76
N LEU A 4 29.89 28.04 7.89
CA LEU A 4 29.86 26.58 8.18
C LEU A 4 28.48 25.96 8.37
N ILE A 5 27.44 26.73 8.68
CA ILE A 5 26.11 26.16 8.99
C ILE A 5 25.28 25.87 7.72
N GLY A 6 25.54 26.58 6.61
CA GLY A 6 24.82 26.37 5.34
C GLY A 6 25.24 25.13 4.55
N ARG A 7 26.48 24.65 4.72
CA ARG A 7 27.00 23.51 3.94
C ARG A 7 26.51 22.15 4.44
N SER A 8 26.19 22.00 5.73
CA SER A 8 25.71 20.72 6.29
C SER A 8 24.28 20.37 5.87
N LYS A 9 23.40 21.38 5.72
CA LYS A 9 22.02 21.18 5.24
C LYS A 9 21.96 20.82 3.75
N LEU A 10 22.87 21.36 2.94
CA LEU A 10 22.95 21.06 1.51
C LEU A 10 23.54 19.67 1.25
N LEU A 11 24.57 19.28 2.01
CA LEU A 11 25.17 17.93 1.95
C LEU A 11 24.21 16.83 2.43
N ARG A 12 23.37 17.10 3.45
CA ARG A 12 22.33 16.14 3.88
C ARG A 12 21.22 15.96 2.84
N LYS A 13 20.79 17.01 2.15
CA LYS A 13 19.80 16.90 1.07
C LYS A 13 20.33 16.12 -0.13
N ILE A 14 21.58 16.36 -0.53
CA ILE A 14 22.19 15.64 -1.67
C ILE A 14 22.44 14.16 -1.33
N ALA A 15 22.85 13.84 -0.10
CA ALA A 15 22.99 12.44 0.33
C ALA A 15 21.64 11.70 0.39
N PHE A 16 20.55 12.39 0.75
CA PHE A 16 19.22 11.80 0.80
C PHE A 16 18.67 11.47 -0.59
N THR A 17 18.91 12.33 -1.60
CA THR A 17 18.47 12.12 -2.99
C THR A 17 19.26 11.03 -3.71
N PHE A 18 20.56 10.86 -3.41
CA PHE A 18 21.35 9.76 -3.99
C PHE A 18 21.07 8.41 -3.33
N LEU A 19 20.60 8.39 -2.06
CA LEU A 19 20.15 7.17 -1.41
C LEU A 19 18.79 6.69 -1.97
N THR A 20 17.88 7.61 -2.33
CA THR A 20 16.56 7.27 -2.91
C THR A 20 16.63 6.70 -4.32
N LEU A 21 17.49 7.25 -5.20
CA LEU A 21 17.64 6.73 -6.57
C LEU A 21 18.37 5.37 -6.63
N ALA A 22 19.29 5.10 -5.71
CA ALA A 22 19.97 3.80 -5.65
C ALA A 22 19.05 2.69 -5.10
N ILE A 23 18.15 3.04 -4.18
CA ILE A 23 17.08 2.20 -3.66
C ILE A 23 16.19 1.75 -4.83
N SER A 24 15.60 2.66 -5.61
CA SER A 24 14.66 2.31 -6.70
C SER A 24 15.23 1.33 -7.74
N ALA A 25 16.51 1.46 -8.10
CA ALA A 25 17.16 0.60 -9.09
C ALA A 25 17.66 -0.74 -8.52
N LEU A 26 18.09 -0.80 -7.25
CA LEU A 26 18.47 -2.06 -6.61
C LEU A 26 17.24 -2.93 -6.25
N PHE A 27 16.11 -2.30 -5.91
CA PHE A 27 14.86 -3.04 -5.60
C PHE A 27 14.25 -3.70 -6.84
N MET A 28 14.36 -3.08 -8.03
CA MET A 28 13.82 -3.67 -9.25
C MET A 28 14.52 -4.98 -9.65
N ASN A 29 15.84 -5.08 -9.53
CA ASN A 29 16.56 -6.30 -9.91
C ASN A 29 16.40 -7.45 -8.91
N ASN A 30 16.31 -7.15 -7.61
CA ASN A 30 16.14 -8.19 -6.58
C ASN A 30 14.70 -8.70 -6.48
N ALA A 31 13.69 -7.84 -6.65
CA ALA A 31 12.29 -8.26 -6.67
C ALA A 31 11.94 -9.17 -7.87
N LEU A 32 12.69 -9.04 -8.98
CA LEU A 32 12.57 -9.93 -10.14
C LEU A 32 13.32 -11.25 -9.97
N GLN A 33 14.44 -11.29 -9.23
CA GLN A 33 15.22 -12.51 -9.02
C GLN A 33 14.68 -13.42 -7.91
N ALA A 34 14.08 -12.86 -6.84
CA ALA A 34 13.33 -13.64 -5.83
C ALA A 34 12.08 -14.33 -6.42
N ASN A 35 11.78 -14.08 -7.69
CA ASN A 35 10.51 -14.36 -8.32
C ASN A 35 10.45 -15.69 -9.10
N SER A 36 11.52 -16.49 -9.11
CA SER A 36 11.75 -17.50 -10.17
C SER A 36 11.61 -18.99 -9.80
N GLY A 37 11.10 -19.37 -8.62
CA GLY A 37 10.96 -20.81 -8.34
C GLY A 37 10.33 -21.27 -7.01
N ALA A 38 9.57 -20.45 -6.31
CA ALA A 38 8.85 -20.90 -5.11
C ALA A 38 7.36 -21.11 -5.44
N ASP A 39 6.76 -22.19 -4.92
CA ASP A 39 5.31 -22.42 -4.98
C ASP A 39 4.56 -21.21 -4.41
N ARG A 40 3.53 -20.76 -5.13
CA ARG A 40 2.73 -19.58 -4.77
C ARG A 40 1.26 -19.90 -4.73
N ASP A 41 0.58 -19.27 -3.78
CA ASP A 41 -0.87 -19.28 -3.69
C ASP A 41 -1.44 -18.13 -4.53
N ILE A 42 -2.53 -18.41 -5.24
CA ILE A 42 -3.24 -17.42 -6.05
C ILE A 42 -4.40 -16.89 -5.23
N VAL A 43 -4.39 -15.58 -4.96
CA VAL A 43 -5.52 -14.87 -4.36
C VAL A 43 -6.39 -14.34 -5.49
N VAL A 44 -7.68 -14.67 -5.43
CA VAL A 44 -8.70 -14.17 -6.37
C VAL A 44 -9.69 -13.32 -5.59
N ASP A 45 -9.69 -12.02 -5.87
CA ASP A 45 -10.67 -11.10 -5.33
C ASP A 45 -11.73 -10.82 -6.39
N ALA A 46 -12.83 -11.58 -6.32
CA ALA A 46 -13.97 -11.42 -7.22
C ALA A 46 -14.82 -10.19 -6.92
N HIS A 47 -14.67 -9.56 -5.76
CA HIS A 47 -15.37 -8.31 -5.43
C HIS A 47 -14.65 -7.12 -6.09
N ASN A 48 -13.34 -7.02 -5.89
CA ASN A 48 -12.52 -5.94 -6.44
C ASN A 48 -12.00 -6.24 -7.86
N GLY A 49 -12.17 -7.46 -8.37
CA GLY A 49 -11.88 -7.82 -9.76
C GLY A 49 -10.40 -7.91 -10.09
N PHE A 50 -9.58 -8.43 -9.18
CA PHE A 50 -8.15 -8.67 -9.40
C PHE A 50 -7.71 -10.05 -8.94
N THR A 51 -6.52 -10.43 -9.39
CA THR A 51 -5.77 -11.58 -8.87
C THR A 51 -4.34 -11.16 -8.56
N LEU A 52 -3.73 -11.87 -7.62
CA LEU A 52 -2.30 -11.73 -7.28
C LEU A 52 -1.76 -13.07 -6.78
N ARG A 53 -0.43 -13.21 -6.79
CA ARG A 53 0.24 -14.41 -6.28
C ARG A 53 1.00 -14.04 -5.01
N ILE A 54 0.73 -14.74 -3.91
CA ILE A 54 1.42 -14.55 -2.64
C ILE A 54 2.41 -15.71 -2.37
N PRO A 55 3.49 -15.46 -1.60
CA PRO A 55 4.36 -16.53 -1.15
C PRO A 55 3.60 -17.55 -0.30
N GLN A 56 4.01 -18.81 -0.37
CA GLN A 56 3.46 -19.85 0.50
C GLN A 56 3.63 -19.49 1.99
N GLY A 57 2.61 -19.81 2.78
CA GLY A 57 2.59 -19.51 4.22
C GLY A 57 2.11 -18.10 4.57
N TRP A 58 1.85 -17.25 3.57
CA TRP A 58 1.12 -16.02 3.77
C TRP A 58 -0.39 -16.30 3.77
N THR A 59 -1.12 -15.53 4.57
CA THR A 59 -2.58 -15.64 4.67
C THR A 59 -3.22 -14.52 3.87
N SER A 60 -4.32 -14.82 3.18
CA SER A 60 -5.15 -13.80 2.52
C SER A 60 -6.63 -13.95 2.86
N HIS A 61 -7.31 -12.82 3.01
CA HIS A 61 -8.76 -12.76 3.22
C HIS A 61 -9.36 -11.84 2.17
N ALA A 62 -9.97 -12.43 1.13
CA ALA A 62 -10.73 -11.67 0.15
C ALA A 62 -12.18 -11.49 0.63
N PRO A 63 -12.82 -10.35 0.35
CA PRO A 63 -14.22 -10.12 0.66
C PRO A 63 -15.15 -11.04 -0.16
N SER A 64 -16.39 -11.23 0.30
CA SER A 64 -17.42 -11.93 -0.48
C SER A 64 -17.67 -11.19 -1.79
N PRO A 65 -17.92 -11.88 -2.92
CA PRO A 65 -18.25 -11.22 -4.19
C PRO A 65 -19.43 -10.24 -4.09
N GLU A 66 -20.39 -10.53 -3.20
CA GLU A 66 -21.62 -9.77 -2.98
C GLU A 66 -21.49 -8.70 -1.88
N ALA A 67 -20.29 -8.49 -1.31
CA ALA A 67 -20.07 -7.48 -0.29
C ALA A 67 -20.38 -6.07 -0.85
N THR A 68 -20.90 -5.18 -0.01
CA THR A 68 -21.09 -3.76 -0.39
C THR A 68 -19.77 -3.00 -0.40
N LEU A 69 -18.89 -3.35 0.54
CA LEU A 69 -17.52 -2.84 0.68
C LEU A 69 -16.63 -4.05 0.91
N GLY A 70 -15.44 -4.06 0.32
CA GLY A 70 -14.54 -5.20 0.42
C GLY A 70 -13.08 -4.80 0.35
N VAL A 71 -12.34 -5.17 1.38
CA VAL A 71 -10.89 -5.05 1.45
C VAL A 71 -10.32 -6.46 1.41
N THR A 72 -9.42 -6.71 0.46
CA THR A 72 -8.56 -7.90 0.53
C THR A 72 -7.43 -7.63 1.48
N GLU A 73 -7.29 -8.48 2.48
CA GLU A 73 -6.17 -8.45 3.42
C GLU A 73 -5.16 -9.54 3.08
N ILE A 74 -3.88 -9.22 3.16
CA ILE A 74 -2.76 -10.16 3.00
C ILE A 74 -1.81 -9.97 4.18
N LEU A 75 -1.40 -11.07 4.80
CA LEU A 75 -0.63 -11.11 6.04
C LEU A 75 0.50 -12.14 5.91
N ASN A 76 1.68 -11.83 6.44
CA ASN A 76 2.77 -12.81 6.56
C ASN A 76 2.94 -13.38 7.99
N TYR A 77 1.91 -13.20 8.81
CA TYR A 77 1.85 -13.68 10.18
C TYR A 77 0.44 -14.20 10.47
N VAL A 78 0.32 -14.98 11.53
CA VAL A 78 -0.95 -15.54 12.02
C VAL A 78 -1.51 -14.58 13.08
N PRO A 79 -2.65 -13.91 12.84
CA PRO A 79 -3.22 -12.96 13.81
C PRO A 79 -3.47 -13.56 15.19
N GLU A 80 -3.86 -14.83 15.24
CA GLU A 80 -4.12 -15.56 16.48
C GLU A 80 -2.86 -15.70 17.35
N ASP A 81 -1.68 -15.84 16.74
CA ASP A 81 -0.42 -15.95 17.48
C ASP A 81 -0.07 -14.63 18.18
N ILE A 82 -0.48 -13.50 17.60
CA ILE A 82 -0.32 -12.17 18.20
C ILE A 82 -1.29 -12.00 19.38
N GLN A 83 -2.55 -12.40 19.19
CA GLN A 83 -3.59 -12.29 20.23
C GLN A 83 -3.32 -13.21 21.43
N ASN A 84 -2.78 -14.40 21.18
CA ASN A 84 -2.49 -15.39 22.22
C ASN A 84 -1.08 -15.24 22.84
N GLY A 85 -0.23 -14.39 22.24
CA GLY A 85 1.14 -14.12 22.69
C GLY A 85 1.25 -12.91 23.63
N ASP A 86 2.36 -12.19 23.54
CA ASP A 86 2.60 -10.93 24.26
C ASP A 86 2.12 -9.69 23.46
N GLY A 87 1.32 -9.91 22.41
CA GLY A 87 0.82 -8.85 21.53
C GLY A 87 1.87 -8.28 20.58
N ARG A 88 3.11 -8.78 20.58
CA ARG A 88 4.18 -8.23 19.73
C ARG A 88 4.16 -8.84 18.34
N LEU A 89 4.15 -7.96 17.35
CA LEU A 89 4.38 -8.34 15.96
C LEU A 89 5.84 -8.76 15.74
N PRO A 90 6.11 -9.84 14.98
CA PRO A 90 7.43 -10.14 14.47
C PRO A 90 8.04 -8.92 13.75
N GLU A 91 9.37 -8.78 13.78
CA GLU A 91 10.04 -7.65 13.11
C GLU A 91 9.78 -7.60 11.59
N SER A 92 9.56 -8.76 10.97
CA SER A 92 9.19 -8.88 9.56
C SER A 92 7.68 -8.85 9.32
N ALA A 93 6.84 -8.67 10.34
CA ALA A 93 5.39 -8.69 10.17
C ALA A 93 4.95 -7.61 9.18
N ILE A 94 4.02 -7.96 8.31
CA ILE A 94 3.41 -7.03 7.37
C ILE A 94 1.96 -7.41 7.11
N LYS A 95 1.13 -6.39 7.05
CA LYS A 95 -0.26 -6.42 6.63
C LYS A 95 -0.41 -5.53 5.42
N VAL A 96 -1.08 -6.05 4.40
CA VAL A 96 -1.45 -5.33 3.19
C VAL A 96 -2.96 -5.33 3.09
N GLN A 97 -3.55 -4.18 2.82
CA GLN A 97 -4.97 -3.99 2.56
C GLN A 97 -5.12 -3.44 1.15
N ILE A 98 -5.94 -4.09 0.34
CA ILE A 98 -6.14 -3.77 -1.08
C ILE A 98 -7.63 -3.62 -1.33
N PHE A 99 -8.04 -2.50 -1.93
CA PHE A 99 -9.43 -2.29 -2.33
C PHE A 99 -9.51 -1.34 -3.54
N ILE A 100 -10.66 -1.35 -4.21
CA ILE A 100 -10.94 -0.45 -5.33
C ILE A 100 -11.91 0.64 -4.87
N GLU A 101 -11.50 1.88 -5.07
CA GLU A 101 -12.33 3.06 -4.83
C GLU A 101 -12.88 3.61 -6.14
N ALA A 102 -14.09 4.16 -6.05
CA ALA A 102 -14.60 5.01 -7.11
C ALA A 102 -13.82 6.33 -7.11
N MET A 103 -13.41 6.75 -8.30
CA MET A 103 -12.91 8.09 -8.57
C MET A 103 -14.04 8.86 -9.25
N PRO A 104 -14.78 9.72 -8.51
CA PRO A 104 -15.79 10.58 -9.11
C PRO A 104 -15.18 11.44 -10.22
N SER A 105 -16.02 11.95 -11.11
CA SER A 105 -15.59 12.82 -12.22
C SER A 105 -14.61 13.90 -11.75
N GLY A 106 -13.39 13.88 -12.29
CA GLY A 106 -12.27 14.72 -11.86
C GLY A 106 -10.95 14.14 -12.34
N ASP A 107 -9.86 14.87 -12.14
CA ASP A 107 -8.51 14.33 -12.36
C ASP A 107 -8.01 13.56 -11.13
N PHE A 108 -7.05 12.66 -11.38
CA PHE A 108 -6.46 11.80 -10.37
C PHE A 108 -5.78 12.60 -9.25
N ASP A 109 -5.09 13.68 -9.58
CA ASP A 109 -4.37 14.50 -8.60
C ASP A 109 -5.33 15.17 -7.60
N THR A 110 -6.47 15.66 -8.09
CA THR A 110 -7.55 16.22 -7.26
C THR A 110 -8.17 15.15 -6.39
N TRP A 111 -8.39 13.95 -6.93
CA TRP A 111 -8.89 12.82 -6.14
C TRP A 111 -7.91 12.46 -5.01
N VAL A 112 -6.61 12.35 -5.31
CA VAL A 112 -5.56 12.07 -4.32
C VAL A 112 -5.56 13.12 -3.22
N ALA A 113 -5.58 14.41 -3.57
CA ALA A 113 -5.60 15.50 -2.59
C ALA A 113 -6.83 15.42 -1.66
N ASN A 114 -8.01 15.09 -2.22
CA ASN A 114 -9.24 14.92 -1.45
C ASN A 114 -9.21 13.67 -0.56
N SER A 115 -8.63 12.57 -1.04
CA SER A 115 -8.46 11.34 -0.25
C SER A 115 -7.52 11.56 0.93
N ILE A 116 -6.36 12.19 0.71
CA ILE A 116 -5.43 12.57 1.80
C ILE A 116 -6.12 13.49 2.82
N ALA A 117 -6.89 14.47 2.34
CA ALA A 117 -7.63 15.37 3.22
C ALA A 117 -8.70 14.63 4.05
N ARG A 118 -9.41 13.67 3.45
CA ARG A 118 -10.40 12.83 4.14
C ARG A 118 -9.74 11.94 5.20
N GLU A 119 -8.68 11.24 4.86
CA GLU A 119 -7.93 10.40 5.79
C GLU A 119 -7.38 11.21 6.96
N SER A 120 -6.83 12.40 6.67
CA SER A 120 -6.35 13.33 7.70
C SER A 120 -7.47 13.75 8.67
N LEU A 121 -8.70 13.92 8.18
CA LEU A 121 -9.86 14.28 9.01
C LEU A 121 -10.41 13.09 9.82
N GLU A 122 -10.36 11.88 9.26
CA GLU A 122 -10.77 10.66 9.96
C GLU A 122 -9.80 10.32 11.10
N PHE A 123 -8.48 10.44 10.86
CA PHE A 123 -7.47 10.30 11.91
C PHE A 123 -7.63 11.36 13.03
N VAL A 124 -7.95 12.61 12.68
CA VAL A 124 -8.19 13.70 13.66
C VAL A 124 -9.49 13.53 14.46
N ARG A 125 -10.44 12.71 13.99
CA ARG A 125 -11.69 12.44 14.71
C ARG A 125 -11.55 11.41 15.81
N GLU A 126 -10.57 10.51 15.72
CA GLU A 126 -10.34 9.48 16.74
C GLU A 126 -9.40 9.95 17.86
N GLU A 127 -8.45 10.86 17.62
CA GLU A 127 -7.62 11.47 18.67
C GLU A 127 -7.31 12.96 18.43
N THR A 128 -7.06 13.68 19.53
CA THR A 128 -6.83 15.13 19.64
C THR A 128 -5.93 15.75 18.55
N GLU A 129 -6.51 16.64 17.74
CA GLU A 129 -5.91 17.82 17.07
C GLU A 129 -4.65 17.67 16.20
N LYS A 130 -4.13 16.46 15.93
CA LYS A 130 -2.92 16.32 15.10
C LYS A 130 -3.20 15.61 13.79
N VAL A 131 -2.92 16.32 12.71
CA VAL A 131 -2.88 15.76 11.35
C VAL A 131 -1.71 14.78 11.28
N PRO A 132 -1.89 13.52 10.85
CA PRO A 132 -0.78 12.60 10.70
C PRO A 132 0.25 13.18 9.73
N VAL A 133 1.53 13.11 10.09
CA VAL A 133 2.61 13.64 9.25
C VAL A 133 2.68 12.77 8.01
N THR A 134 2.20 13.28 6.89
CA THR A 134 2.37 12.61 5.60
C THR A 134 3.79 12.86 5.09
N SER A 135 4.47 11.82 4.60
CA SER A 135 5.63 12.04 3.73
C SER A 135 5.19 12.83 2.48
N GLY A 136 6.14 13.44 1.77
CA GLY A 136 5.84 13.98 0.44
C GLY A 136 5.25 12.89 -0.46
N LEU A 137 4.39 13.31 -1.39
CA LEU A 137 3.88 12.44 -2.46
C LEU A 137 5.03 12.04 -3.38
N GLU A 138 5.18 10.74 -3.62
CA GLU A 138 6.16 10.17 -4.53
C GLU A 138 5.45 9.46 -5.68
N SER A 139 5.97 9.59 -6.90
CA SER A 139 5.47 8.83 -8.04
C SER A 139 5.91 7.37 -7.94
N ILE A 140 5.01 6.45 -8.26
CA ILE A 140 5.28 5.00 -8.22
C ILE A 140 4.68 4.31 -9.45
N ALA A 141 5.30 3.23 -9.88
CA ALA A 141 4.78 2.36 -10.94
C ALA A 141 4.74 0.91 -10.45
N ILE A 142 3.57 0.28 -10.56
CA ILE A 142 3.31 -1.10 -10.11
C ILE A 142 2.45 -1.80 -11.15
N ALA A 143 2.84 -3.00 -11.57
CA ALA A 143 2.08 -3.83 -12.52
C ALA A 143 1.67 -3.09 -13.82
N GLY A 144 2.48 -2.15 -14.28
CA GLY A 144 2.20 -1.33 -15.47
C GLY A 144 1.32 -0.10 -15.23
N TYR A 145 0.79 0.09 -14.02
CA TYR A 145 0.05 1.27 -13.61
C TYR A 145 0.97 2.31 -12.99
N SER A 146 0.77 3.59 -13.32
CA SER A 146 1.50 4.72 -12.73
C SER A 146 0.58 5.49 -11.79
N GLY A 147 1.04 5.77 -10.58
CA GLY A 147 0.27 6.49 -9.58
C GLY A 147 1.16 7.16 -8.55
N VAL A 148 0.67 7.27 -7.32
CA VAL A 148 1.37 7.96 -6.22
C VAL A 148 1.43 7.11 -4.98
N SER A 149 2.41 7.40 -4.13
CA SER A 149 2.55 6.83 -2.80
C SER A 149 2.91 7.90 -1.78
N TYR A 150 2.51 7.70 -0.53
CA TYR A 150 2.94 8.49 0.62
C TYR A 150 2.85 7.66 1.89
N VAL A 151 3.54 8.08 2.94
CA VAL A 151 3.52 7.42 4.24
C VAL A 151 2.73 8.28 5.21
N ILE A 152 1.73 7.68 5.85
CA ILE A 152 1.08 8.20 7.05
C ILE A 152 2.00 7.82 8.22
N GLN A 153 2.72 8.79 8.77
CA GLN A 153 3.60 8.53 9.92
C GLN A 153 2.77 8.42 11.18
N ALA A 154 3.03 7.35 11.95
CA ALA A 154 2.54 7.25 13.30
C ALA A 154 3.17 8.34 14.19
N GLU A 155 2.44 8.75 15.23
CA GLU A 155 2.98 9.71 16.19
C GLU A 155 4.22 9.16 16.91
N GLU A 156 5.14 10.06 17.25
CA GLU A 156 6.30 9.73 18.07
C GLU A 156 5.81 9.20 19.43
N ASN A 157 6.12 7.93 19.73
CA ASN A 157 5.66 7.14 20.89
C ASN A 157 4.25 6.52 20.79
N SER A 158 3.63 6.47 19.61
CA SER A 158 2.43 5.64 19.39
C SER A 158 2.81 4.16 19.22
N GLU A 159 1.92 3.26 19.66
CA GLU A 159 2.00 1.83 19.37
C GLU A 159 1.56 1.51 17.93
N GLN A 160 0.92 2.47 17.25
CA GLN A 160 0.48 2.28 15.87
C GLN A 160 1.66 2.31 14.90
N PRO A 161 1.72 1.40 13.92
CA PRO A 161 2.75 1.44 12.90
C PRO A 161 2.46 2.54 11.87
N SER A 162 3.52 3.10 11.27
CA SER A 162 3.35 3.96 10.09
C SER A 162 2.80 3.14 8.92
N ILE A 163 2.01 3.76 8.04
CA ILE A 163 1.33 3.09 6.93
C ILE A 163 1.82 3.69 5.61
N LEU A 164 2.28 2.86 4.68
CA LEU A 164 2.55 3.26 3.31
C LEU A 164 1.25 3.11 2.51
N ILE A 165 0.77 4.22 1.95
CA ILE A 165 -0.38 4.27 1.07
C ILE A 165 0.11 4.36 -0.37
N VAL A 166 -0.52 3.58 -1.25
CA VAL A 166 -0.33 3.61 -2.70
C VAL A 166 -1.68 3.75 -3.38
N TYR A 167 -1.78 4.69 -4.31
CA TYR A 167 -2.93 4.89 -5.16
C TYR A 167 -2.55 4.72 -6.62
N LEU A 168 -3.24 3.83 -7.33
CA LEU A 168 -3.04 3.57 -8.75
C LEU A 168 -4.36 3.78 -9.51
N PRO A 169 -4.43 4.67 -10.51
CA PRO A 169 -5.55 4.74 -11.41
C PRO A 169 -5.51 3.51 -12.33
N VAL A 170 -6.46 2.59 -12.18
CA VAL A 170 -6.42 1.27 -12.82
C VAL A 170 -7.41 1.12 -13.98
N ARG A 171 -8.53 1.83 -13.92
CA ARG A 171 -9.56 1.92 -14.98
C ARG A 171 -10.22 3.29 -14.92
N GLU A 172 -11.00 3.63 -15.95
CA GLU A 172 -11.76 4.88 -15.94
C GLU A 172 -12.68 4.94 -14.70
N GLY A 173 -12.51 5.99 -13.89
CA GLY A 173 -13.27 6.18 -12.66
C GLY A 173 -12.94 5.21 -11.52
N GLN A 174 -11.82 4.49 -11.57
CA GLN A 174 -11.42 3.54 -10.51
C GLN A 174 -9.96 3.71 -10.11
N VAL A 175 -9.74 3.75 -8.80
CA VAL A 175 -8.41 3.77 -8.18
C VAL A 175 -8.24 2.54 -7.31
N LEU A 176 -7.13 1.84 -7.48
CA LEU A 176 -6.66 0.83 -6.53
C LEU A 176 -5.96 1.54 -5.39
N SER A 177 -6.45 1.29 -4.19
CA SER A 177 -5.90 1.80 -2.94
C SER A 177 -5.25 0.65 -2.18
N VAL A 178 -3.97 0.81 -1.86
CA VAL A 178 -3.17 -0.18 -1.13
C VAL A 178 -2.60 0.46 0.12
N GLY A 179 -2.97 -0.07 1.28
CA GLY A 179 -2.34 0.25 2.57
C GLY A 179 -1.38 -0.84 2.98
N ILE A 180 -0.13 -0.50 3.31
CA ILE A 180 0.91 -1.43 3.75
C ILE A 180 1.41 -1.01 5.11
N MET A 181 1.30 -1.88 6.10
CA MET A 181 1.72 -1.60 7.48
C MET A 181 2.47 -2.80 8.10
N PRO A 182 3.56 -2.57 8.84
CA PRO A 182 4.29 -1.32 9.00
C PRO A 182 5.02 -0.89 7.72
N ALA A 183 5.06 0.42 7.44
CA ALA A 183 5.73 1.02 6.28
C ALA A 183 7.27 0.82 6.28
N ASN A 184 7.86 0.43 7.41
CA ASN A 184 9.28 0.15 7.58
C ASN A 184 9.59 -1.35 7.76
N SER A 185 8.62 -2.23 7.52
CA SER A 185 8.83 -3.68 7.63
C SER A 185 9.90 -4.18 6.65
N SER A 186 10.72 -5.13 7.09
CA SER A 186 11.72 -5.77 6.22
C SER A 186 11.11 -6.57 5.07
N ALA A 187 9.82 -6.97 5.20
CA ALA A 187 9.07 -7.66 4.16
C ALA A 187 8.50 -6.71 3.08
N LEU A 188 8.69 -5.39 3.20
CA LEU A 188 8.13 -4.43 2.24
C LEU A 188 8.56 -4.70 0.80
N THR A 189 9.82 -5.07 0.58
CA THR A 189 10.32 -5.39 -0.77
C THR A 189 9.58 -6.57 -1.40
N GLU A 190 9.27 -7.58 -0.59
CA GLU A 190 8.50 -8.75 -1.03
C GLU A 190 7.06 -8.37 -1.36
N VAL A 191 6.42 -7.54 -0.53
CA VAL A 191 5.08 -6.99 -0.80
C VAL A 191 5.04 -6.23 -2.11
N ILE A 192 6.01 -5.35 -2.36
CA ILE A 192 6.08 -4.65 -3.65
C ILE A 192 6.21 -5.66 -4.81
N GLY A 193 7.01 -6.73 -4.64
CA GLY A 193 7.13 -7.83 -5.60
C GLY A 193 5.83 -8.62 -5.85
N ILE A 194 4.97 -8.76 -4.83
CA ILE A 194 3.62 -9.31 -4.95
C ILE A 194 2.73 -8.37 -5.77
N LEU A 195 2.74 -7.08 -5.45
CA LEU A 195 1.93 -6.08 -6.15
C LEU A 195 2.30 -5.91 -7.63
N TYR A 196 3.57 -6.15 -8.00
CA TYR A 196 3.98 -6.19 -9.41
C TYR A 196 3.32 -7.29 -10.24
N GLN A 197 2.72 -8.29 -9.58
CA GLN A 197 2.02 -9.41 -10.23
C GLN A 197 0.50 -9.21 -10.23
N LEU A 198 0.02 -8.02 -9.85
CA LEU A 198 -1.40 -7.70 -9.86
C LEU A 198 -1.94 -7.79 -11.29
N GLU A 199 -2.97 -8.60 -11.47
CA GLU A 199 -3.65 -8.79 -12.75
C GLU A 199 -5.15 -8.49 -12.55
N PHE A 200 -5.68 -7.52 -13.31
CA PHE A 200 -7.09 -7.16 -13.27
C PHE A 200 -7.92 -8.11 -14.14
N VAL A 201 -8.95 -8.72 -13.56
CA VAL A 201 -9.86 -9.61 -14.27
C VAL A 201 -11.05 -8.79 -14.78
N GLU A 202 -11.37 -8.91 -16.06
CA GLU A 202 -12.64 -8.43 -16.59
C GLU A 202 -13.77 -9.33 -16.07
N LEU A 203 -14.33 -8.96 -14.92
CA LEU A 203 -15.55 -9.58 -14.44
C LEU A 203 -16.67 -9.21 -15.41
N HIS A 204 -16.99 -10.15 -16.31
CA HIS A 204 -18.19 -10.10 -17.13
C HIS A 204 -19.39 -10.31 -16.20
N TYR A 205 -19.74 -9.30 -15.41
CA TYR A 205 -21.04 -9.22 -14.77
C TYR A 205 -22.07 -9.12 -15.88
N ARG A 206 -22.54 -10.27 -16.37
CA ARG A 206 -23.83 -10.35 -17.04
C ARG A 206 -24.82 -9.77 -16.04
N ARG A 207 -25.22 -8.51 -16.23
CA ARG A 207 -26.43 -7.97 -15.61
C ARG A 207 -27.54 -8.94 -15.95
N GLY A 208 -27.84 -9.84 -15.02
CA GLY A 208 -29.03 -10.64 -15.05
C GLY A 208 -30.19 -9.65 -15.06
N SER A 209 -30.87 -9.60 -16.20
CA SER A 209 -32.22 -9.10 -16.31
C SER A 209 -33.03 -9.64 -15.13
N LEU A 210 -33.41 -8.74 -14.21
CA LEU A 210 -34.44 -9.03 -13.23
C LEU A 210 -35.67 -9.52 -14.01
N PRO A 211 -36.26 -10.68 -13.66
CA PRO A 211 -37.57 -11.03 -14.20
C PRO A 211 -38.58 -9.99 -13.68
N VAL A 212 -39.33 -9.42 -14.62
CA VAL A 212 -40.50 -8.55 -14.39
C VAL A 212 -41.60 -9.33 -13.69
#